data_AF-A0A8T0YDP3-F1
#
_entry.id   AF-A0A8T0YDP3-F1
#
_cell.length_a   1.000
_cell.length_b   1.000
_cell.length_c   1.000
_cell.angle_alpha   90.00
_cell.angle_beta   90.00
_cell.angle_gamma   90.00
#
_symmetry.space_group_name_H-M   'P 1'
#
loop_
_entity.id
_entity.type
_entity.pdbx_description
1 polymer ?
#
loop_
_entity_poly.entity_id
_entity_poly.type
_entity_poly.pdbx_seq_one_letter_code
_entity_poly.pdbx_strand_id
1 'polypeptide(L)'
;MGSYNGEFTITGTPPASAASSGSSNNIIGLDSGSTTSGSDKHQRALEREVVMARRRFELARFDLVRYMNRIDCMKKFVLVECFNSILYAQLGHFHACHELVKSVEPSLRRRQEMMQVSRTDFEQDERMWASQRELLDKRLSQDVEAVSSSYPSSESSPVAGSLSVDTAISSEAFPSLDLPVEVISTDTLSSRQTVASTPGGVAKQGYLFVRNSMFPARNWKRRWFQIHAGKLFQTTSRGGTGKHPTESSLTLVCDLLLARVRELEGSSLPFCFEVIDANRAKLFLQAASARDMMEWIEASRRSTESALEKQSHRQEVHPEQQSVIDELTEANPCCADCGQEPAEWVSINIGCLLCIECSGIHRSLGVHESKVRSLALDSWDMSLLTLLRDKLGNDAVNAVWEHTIPDGWVKPTPTTSRDEKARFIKAKYHFHGFAEPDATLEDDDSVLKQELAKRFIVGASRGDLKELMWCLAHGVDVNVRAGEQNETALHVSAASGAATCCDYLVVNGASLTLTDKRGRLPYDAAKAGGFETIKLTLMQKMSLEQYQS
;
A
#
# COMPACT_ATOMS: atom_id res chain seq x y z
N MET A 1 -9.90 -34.62 33.50
CA MET A 1 -11.10 -34.16 34.22
C MET A 1 -11.48 -32.81 33.60
N GLY A 2 -12.63 -32.59 32.98
CA GLY A 2 -13.78 -33.45 32.73
C GLY A 2 -14.35 -33.19 31.33
N SER A 3 -15.06 -34.19 30.81
CA SER A 3 -15.82 -34.13 29.57
C SER A 3 -17.07 -33.28 29.74
N TYR A 4 -17.36 -32.42 28.78
CA TYR A 4 -18.71 -31.90 28.55
C TYR A 4 -19.12 -32.26 27.13
N ASN A 5 -20.02 -33.25 27.03
CA ASN A 5 -20.80 -33.55 25.83
C ASN A 5 -21.90 -32.50 25.73
N GLY A 6 -22.02 -31.87 24.56
CA GLY A 6 -23.17 -31.06 24.17
C GLY A 6 -23.63 -31.48 22.79
N GLU A 7 -24.60 -32.39 22.74
CA GLU A 7 -25.35 -32.74 21.53
C GLU A 7 -26.15 -31.52 21.05
N PHE A 8 -25.96 -31.10 19.80
CA PHE A 8 -26.88 -30.20 19.12
C PHE A 8 -27.74 -31.01 18.14
N THR A 9 -28.97 -31.27 18.55
CA THR A 9 -30.03 -31.84 17.73
C THR A 9 -30.54 -30.78 16.75
N ILE A 10 -30.31 -30.95 15.45
CA ILE A 10 -30.93 -30.11 14.41
C ILE A 10 -32.24 -30.78 13.98
N THR A 11 -33.35 -30.38 14.59
CA THR A 11 -34.70 -30.67 14.12
C THR A 11 -35.10 -29.65 13.06
N GLY A 12 -35.33 -30.11 11.84
CA GLY A 12 -35.82 -29.29 10.72
C GLY A 12 -36.60 -30.14 9.72
N THR A 13 -37.75 -30.66 10.14
CA THR A 13 -38.76 -31.25 9.25
C THR A 13 -39.42 -30.15 8.42
N PRO A 14 -39.57 -30.32 7.08
CA PRO A 14 -40.39 -29.43 6.27
C PRO A 14 -41.89 -29.77 6.46
N PRO A 15 -42.81 -28.80 6.38
CA PRO A 15 -44.22 -29.05 6.61
C PRO A 15 -44.83 -29.78 5.41
N ALA A 16 -45.53 -30.88 5.71
CA ALA A 16 -46.50 -31.48 4.83
C ALA A 16 -47.81 -30.68 4.85
N SER A 17 -48.58 -30.83 3.76
CA SER A 17 -49.99 -30.49 3.56
C SER A 17 -50.34 -29.10 3.00
N ALA A 18 -50.77 -29.11 1.74
CA ALA A 18 -52.03 -28.52 1.34
C ALA A 18 -52.63 -29.40 0.23
N ALA A 19 -53.52 -30.30 0.63
CA ALA A 19 -54.42 -31.03 -0.25
C ALA A 19 -55.79 -30.36 -0.17
N SER A 20 -56.33 -29.93 -1.32
CA SER A 20 -57.76 -29.65 -1.54
C SER A 20 -57.98 -29.65 -3.06
N SER A 21 -58.49 -30.74 -3.64
CA SER A 21 -59.91 -31.04 -3.85
C SER A 21 -60.54 -30.26 -5.02
N GLY A 22 -61.03 -30.99 -6.03
CA GLY A 22 -61.84 -30.50 -7.14
C GLY A 22 -62.00 -31.59 -8.20
N SER A 23 -62.70 -32.67 -7.86
CA SER A 23 -64.06 -32.99 -8.36
C SER A 23 -64.09 -33.48 -9.81
N SER A 24 -64.05 -34.81 -9.93
CA SER A 24 -64.55 -35.57 -11.07
C SER A 24 -66.07 -35.41 -11.16
N ASN A 25 -66.57 -34.80 -12.23
CA ASN A 25 -67.99 -34.88 -12.59
C ASN A 25 -68.15 -35.74 -13.84
N ASN A 26 -68.84 -36.87 -13.66
CA ASN A 26 -69.50 -37.64 -14.70
C ASN A 26 -70.75 -36.88 -15.18
N ILE A 27 -70.97 -36.80 -16.50
CA ILE A 27 -72.32 -36.78 -17.10
C ILE A 27 -72.32 -37.66 -18.35
N ILE A 28 -73.37 -38.48 -18.43
CA ILE A 28 -73.66 -39.56 -19.38
C ILE A 28 -74.54 -39.03 -20.54
N GLY A 29 -74.27 -39.50 -21.76
CA GLY A 29 -75.29 -39.97 -22.73
C GLY A 29 -75.87 -39.01 -23.76
N LEU A 30 -75.61 -39.26 -25.06
CA LEU A 30 -76.53 -39.86 -26.05
C LEU A 30 -76.18 -39.51 -27.51
N ASP A 31 -76.30 -40.54 -28.35
CA ASP A 31 -76.21 -40.68 -29.81
C ASP A 31 -76.24 -39.45 -30.73
N SER A 32 -75.36 -39.46 -31.74
CA SER A 32 -75.76 -39.67 -33.15
C SER A 32 -74.58 -39.45 -34.12
N GLY A 33 -74.54 -40.24 -35.21
CA GLY A 33 -74.01 -39.78 -36.49
C GLY A 33 -72.53 -40.03 -36.78
N SER A 34 -72.30 -40.99 -37.67
CA SER A 34 -71.06 -41.23 -38.42
C SER A 34 -70.38 -39.96 -38.95
N THR A 35 -69.04 -39.88 -38.80
CA THR A 35 -67.99 -39.25 -39.68
C THR A 35 -66.92 -38.40 -38.96
N THR A 36 -66.20 -38.89 -37.94
CA THR A 36 -65.12 -38.08 -37.28
C THR A 36 -63.88 -38.84 -36.78
N SER A 37 -63.53 -40.01 -37.34
CA SER A 37 -62.41 -40.82 -36.77
C SER A 37 -61.01 -40.21 -36.91
N GLY A 38 -60.81 -39.22 -37.80
CA GLY A 38 -59.54 -38.52 -38.01
C GLY A 38 -59.32 -37.31 -37.08
N SER A 39 -60.39 -36.55 -36.78
CA SER A 39 -60.33 -35.34 -35.96
C SER A 39 -60.04 -35.66 -34.50
N ASP A 40 -60.69 -36.68 -33.93
CA ASP A 40 -60.50 -37.09 -32.54
C ASP A 40 -59.11 -37.67 -32.27
N LYS A 41 -58.47 -38.29 -33.27
CA LYS A 41 -57.10 -38.79 -33.14
C LYS A 41 -56.08 -37.63 -33.11
N HIS A 42 -56.30 -36.61 -33.93
CA HIS A 42 -55.44 -35.42 -33.95
C HIS A 42 -55.57 -34.62 -32.65
N GLN A 43 -56.80 -34.44 -32.17
CA GLN A 43 -57.08 -33.78 -30.89
C GLN A 43 -56.39 -34.48 -29.71
N ARG A 44 -56.50 -35.82 -29.62
CA ARG A 44 -55.81 -36.62 -28.58
C ARG A 44 -54.29 -36.60 -28.71
N ALA A 45 -53.75 -36.44 -29.92
CA ALA A 45 -52.30 -36.31 -30.12
C ALA A 45 -51.80 -34.95 -29.62
N LEU A 46 -52.52 -33.87 -29.93
CA LEU A 46 -52.23 -32.52 -29.45
C LEU A 46 -52.31 -32.43 -27.92
N GLU A 47 -53.34 -33.03 -27.32
CA GLU A 47 -53.48 -33.12 -25.86
C GLU A 47 -52.30 -33.84 -25.21
N ARG A 48 -51.82 -34.94 -25.81
CA ARG A 48 -50.61 -35.64 -25.34
C ARG A 48 -49.35 -34.78 -25.46
N GLU A 49 -49.20 -34.04 -26.55
CA GLU A 49 -48.06 -33.13 -26.72
C GLU A 49 -48.07 -32.01 -25.69
N VAL A 50 -49.22 -31.41 -25.41
CA VAL A 50 -49.37 -30.37 -24.38
C VAL A 50 -49.05 -30.93 -22.99
N VAL A 51 -49.53 -32.13 -22.66
CA VAL A 51 -49.20 -32.80 -21.38
C VAL A 51 -47.71 -33.11 -21.28
N MET A 52 -47.08 -33.56 -22.36
CA MET A 52 -45.64 -33.84 -22.41
C MET A 52 -44.79 -32.57 -22.35
N ALA A 53 -45.27 -31.46 -22.94
CA ALA A 53 -44.64 -30.15 -22.83
C ALA A 53 -44.74 -29.62 -21.40
N ARG A 54 -45.92 -29.71 -20.77
CA ARG A 54 -46.13 -29.34 -19.37
C ARG A 54 -45.25 -30.15 -18.43
N ARG A 55 -45.15 -31.47 -18.65
CA ARG A 55 -44.23 -32.34 -17.88
C ARG A 55 -42.78 -31.91 -18.02
N ARG A 56 -42.33 -31.61 -19.24
CA ARG A 56 -40.96 -31.13 -19.50
C ARG A 56 -40.68 -29.79 -18.81
N PHE A 57 -41.63 -28.87 -18.87
CA PHE A 57 -41.54 -27.57 -18.21
C PHE A 57 -41.45 -27.71 -16.69
N GLU A 58 -42.32 -28.50 -16.05
CA GLU A 58 -42.29 -28.68 -14.59
C GLU A 58 -41.02 -29.36 -14.10
N LEU A 59 -40.51 -30.35 -14.84
CA LEU A 59 -39.22 -30.97 -14.52
C LEU A 59 -38.06 -29.99 -14.65
N ALA A 60 -38.01 -29.20 -15.73
CA ALA A 60 -36.98 -28.18 -15.93
C ALA A 60 -37.04 -27.08 -14.84
N ARG A 61 -38.25 -26.67 -14.42
CA ARG A 61 -38.45 -25.73 -13.32
C ARG A 61 -37.92 -26.30 -12.00
N PHE A 62 -38.19 -27.57 -11.71
CA PHE A 62 -37.69 -28.23 -10.51
C PHE A 62 -36.15 -28.35 -10.52
N ASP A 63 -35.56 -28.72 -11.65
CA ASP A 63 -34.10 -28.81 -11.80
C ASP A 63 -33.42 -27.44 -11.64
N LEU A 64 -34.04 -26.37 -12.14
CA LEU A 64 -33.55 -24.99 -11.96
C LEU A 64 -33.55 -24.59 -10.48
N VAL A 65 -34.65 -24.84 -9.76
CA VAL A 65 -34.73 -24.53 -8.31
C VAL A 65 -33.69 -25.34 -7.52
N ARG A 66 -33.51 -26.62 -7.86
CA ARG A 66 -32.47 -27.47 -7.25
C ARG A 66 -31.07 -26.91 -7.52
N TYR A 67 -30.81 -26.43 -8.74
CA TYR A 67 -29.53 -25.83 -9.12
C TYR A 67 -29.28 -24.51 -8.38
N MET A 68 -30.27 -23.63 -8.28
CA MET A 68 -30.18 -22.40 -7.49
C MET A 68 -29.89 -22.68 -6.01
N ASN A 69 -30.60 -23.63 -5.40
CA ASN A 69 -30.35 -24.03 -4.01
C ASN A 69 -28.93 -24.61 -3.82
N ARG A 70 -28.42 -25.37 -4.80
CA ARG A 70 -27.04 -25.87 -4.76
C ARG A 70 -26.03 -24.73 -4.78
N ILE A 71 -26.23 -23.72 -5.63
CA ILE A 71 -25.37 -22.53 -5.69
C ILE A 71 -25.39 -21.78 -4.36
N ASP A 72 -26.57 -21.55 -3.78
CA ASP A 72 -26.69 -20.83 -2.51
C ASP A 72 -26.05 -21.58 -1.34
N CYS A 73 -26.20 -22.91 -1.29
CA CYS A 73 -25.47 -23.74 -0.33
C CYS A 73 -23.95 -23.64 -0.55
N MET A 74 -23.48 -23.74 -1.80
CA MET A 74 -22.04 -23.63 -2.09
C MET A 74 -21.45 -22.27 -1.69
N LYS A 75 -22.16 -21.16 -1.94
CA LYS A 75 -21.73 -19.83 -1.49
C LYS A 75 -21.57 -19.75 0.03
N LYS A 76 -22.50 -20.34 0.79
CA LYS A 76 -22.43 -20.41 2.25
C LYS A 76 -21.22 -21.24 2.72
N PHE A 77 -20.96 -22.40 2.11
CA PHE A 77 -19.81 -23.23 2.48
C PHE A 77 -18.47 -22.57 2.13
N VAL A 78 -18.36 -21.95 0.95
CA VAL A 78 -17.13 -21.23 0.54
C VAL A 78 -16.85 -20.07 1.48
N LEU A 79 -17.87 -19.30 1.88
CA LEU A 79 -17.69 -18.22 2.84
C LEU A 79 -17.17 -18.74 4.19
N VAL A 80 -17.74 -19.84 4.69
CA VAL A 80 -17.32 -20.46 5.95
C VAL A 80 -15.92 -21.05 5.85
N GLU A 81 -15.55 -21.70 4.75
CA GLU A 81 -14.19 -22.21 4.52
C GLU A 81 -13.15 -21.10 4.43
N CYS A 82 -13.47 -20.00 3.73
CA CYS A 82 -12.62 -18.82 3.65
C CYS A 82 -12.42 -18.19 5.04
N PHE A 83 -13.51 -18.00 5.80
CA PHE A 83 -13.45 -17.46 7.15
C PHE A 83 -12.61 -18.34 8.08
N ASN A 84 -12.82 -19.66 8.02
CA ASN A 84 -12.07 -20.61 8.83
C ASN A 84 -10.59 -20.64 8.46
N SER A 85 -10.26 -20.57 7.16
CA SER A 85 -8.87 -20.50 6.69
C SER A 85 -8.15 -19.24 7.17
N ILE A 86 -8.83 -18.09 7.16
CA ILE A 86 -8.29 -16.82 7.69
C ILE A 86 -8.05 -16.93 9.19
N LEU A 87 -8.99 -17.49 9.95
CA LEU A 87 -8.84 -17.69 11.39
C LEU A 87 -7.65 -18.60 11.73
N TYR A 88 -7.46 -19.71 11.01
CA TYR A 88 -6.30 -20.58 11.22
C TYR A 88 -4.98 -19.90 10.85
N ALA A 89 -4.96 -19.10 9.78
CA ALA A 89 -3.77 -18.34 9.39
C ALA A 89 -3.39 -17.30 10.45
N GLN A 90 -4.38 -16.56 10.99
CA GLN A 90 -4.18 -15.61 12.07
C GLN A 90 -3.69 -16.29 13.35
N LEU A 91 -4.30 -17.42 13.73
CA LEU A 91 -3.86 -18.20 14.89
C LEU A 91 -2.41 -18.65 14.75
N GLY A 92 -2.01 -19.12 13.56
CA GLY A 92 -0.62 -19.47 13.26
C GLY A 92 0.34 -18.28 13.39
N HIS A 93 -0.07 -17.10 12.92
CA HIS A 93 0.71 -15.87 13.05
C HIS A 93 0.92 -15.47 14.52
N PHE A 94 -0.15 -15.44 15.32
CA PHE A 94 -0.06 -15.11 16.74
C PHE A 94 0.80 -16.12 17.51
N HIS A 95 0.71 -17.40 17.17
CA HIS A 95 1.57 -18.42 17.76
C HIS A 95 3.05 -18.19 17.43
N ALA A 96 3.38 -17.85 16.18
CA ALA A 96 4.75 -17.53 15.79
C ALA A 96 5.29 -16.28 16.49
N CYS A 97 4.45 -15.23 16.64
CA CYS A 97 4.79 -14.04 17.41
C CYS A 97 5.06 -14.38 18.89
N HIS A 98 4.21 -15.21 19.50
CA HIS A 98 4.38 -15.65 20.89
C HIS A 98 5.70 -16.40 21.08
N GLU A 99 6.02 -17.36 20.22
CA GLU A 99 7.28 -18.11 20.31
C GLU A 99 8.51 -17.21 20.11
N LEU A 100 8.42 -16.20 19.23
CA LEU A 100 9.48 -15.21 19.07
C LEU A 100 9.68 -14.39 20.35
N VAL A 101 8.59 -13.85 20.92
CA VAL A 101 8.66 -13.07 22.17
C VAL A 101 9.22 -13.92 23.31
N LYS A 102 8.75 -15.16 23.44
CA LYS A 102 9.24 -16.12 24.42
C LYS A 102 10.72 -16.45 24.26
N SER A 103 11.23 -16.49 23.02
CA SER A 103 12.66 -16.71 22.76
C SER A 103 13.54 -15.51 23.14
N VAL A 104 13.01 -14.29 23.07
CA VAL A 104 13.74 -13.04 23.33
C VAL A 104 13.66 -12.63 24.80
N GLU A 105 12.58 -13.00 25.51
CA GLU A 105 12.35 -12.66 26.92
C GLU A 105 13.57 -12.94 27.84
N PRO A 106 14.25 -14.09 27.80
CA PRO A 106 15.37 -14.37 28.70
C PRO A 106 16.59 -13.47 28.45
N SER A 107 16.76 -13.02 27.20
CA SER A 107 17.85 -12.11 26.82
C SER A 107 17.57 -10.68 27.28
N LEU A 108 16.30 -10.26 27.24
CA LEU A 108 15.88 -8.97 27.79
C LEU A 108 16.04 -8.93 29.31
N ARG A 109 15.62 -9.99 30.02
CA ARG A 109 15.83 -10.11 31.47
C ARG A 109 17.30 -10.03 31.86
N ARG A 110 18.19 -10.76 31.17
CA ARG A 110 19.64 -10.67 31.39
C ARG A 110 20.21 -9.28 31.17
N ARG A 111 19.77 -8.55 30.14
CA ARG A 111 20.19 -7.15 29.92
C ARG A 111 19.70 -6.24 31.03
N GLN A 112 18.49 -6.44 31.52
CA GLN A 112 17.95 -5.65 32.62
C GLN A 112 18.69 -5.91 33.94
N GLU A 113 19.04 -7.17 34.23
CA GLU A 113 19.90 -7.52 35.37
C GLU A 113 21.29 -6.88 35.26
N MET A 114 21.93 -6.96 34.09
CA MET A 114 23.24 -6.34 33.86
C MET A 114 23.20 -4.80 34.00
N MET A 115 22.11 -4.17 33.56
CA MET A 115 21.88 -2.74 33.76
C MET A 115 21.74 -2.38 35.23
N GLN A 116 21.07 -3.21 36.03
CA GLN A 116 20.95 -2.99 37.48
C GLN A 116 22.29 -3.15 38.18
N VAL A 117 23.08 -4.19 37.84
CA VAL A 117 24.43 -4.39 38.39
C VAL A 117 25.33 -3.20 38.04
N SER A 118 25.35 -2.77 36.78
CA SER A 118 26.15 -1.62 36.36
C SER A 118 25.73 -0.32 37.08
N ARG A 119 24.44 -0.13 37.36
CA ARG A 119 23.96 0.99 38.17
C ARG A 119 24.47 0.92 39.61
N THR A 120 24.41 -0.25 40.24
CA THR A 120 24.91 -0.41 41.61
C THR A 120 26.41 -0.25 41.71
N ASP A 121 27.17 -0.70 40.72
CA ASP A 121 28.62 -0.54 40.66
C ASP A 121 28.98 0.94 40.51
N PHE A 122 28.29 1.67 39.63
CA PHE A 122 28.47 3.11 39.47
C PHE A 122 28.18 3.88 40.77
N GLU A 123 27.09 3.54 41.47
CA GLU A 123 26.75 4.15 42.77
C GLU A 123 27.78 3.82 43.88
N GLN A 124 28.47 2.69 43.79
CA GLN A 124 29.54 2.33 44.73
C GLN A 124 30.82 3.10 44.42
N ASP A 125 31.18 3.22 43.14
CA ASP A 125 32.33 4.00 42.69
C ASP A 125 32.16 5.48 43.04
N GLU A 126 30.99 6.07 42.78
CA GLU A 126 30.64 7.44 43.21
C GLU A 126 30.84 7.65 44.71
N ARG A 127 30.36 6.72 45.55
CA ARG A 127 30.55 6.78 47.00
C ARG A 127 32.01 6.68 47.41
N MET A 128 32.78 5.81 46.75
CA MET A 128 34.20 5.65 47.00
C MET A 128 34.98 6.93 46.66
N TRP A 129 34.71 7.53 45.50
CA TRP A 129 35.32 8.78 45.06
C TRP A 129 34.94 9.97 45.95
N ALA A 130 33.69 10.05 46.40
CA ALA A 130 33.25 11.06 47.36
C ALA A 130 34.02 10.95 48.68
N SER A 131 34.20 9.73 49.20
CA SER A 131 34.97 9.49 50.43
C SER A 131 36.46 9.83 50.26
N GLN A 132 37.07 9.47 49.11
CA GLN A 132 38.46 9.85 48.82
C GLN A 132 38.65 11.37 48.76
N ARG A 133 37.70 12.09 48.14
CA ARG A 133 37.72 13.55 48.07
C ARG A 133 37.64 14.17 49.47
N GLU A 134 36.75 13.68 50.33
CA GLU A 134 36.63 14.15 51.71
C GLU A 134 37.92 13.89 52.53
N LEU A 135 38.56 12.73 52.34
CA LEU A 135 39.83 12.42 53.00
C LEU A 135 40.95 13.37 52.55
N LEU A 136 41.01 13.65 51.24
CA LEU A 136 42.00 14.56 50.67
C LEU A 136 41.80 15.99 51.19
N ASP A 137 40.55 16.45 51.25
CA ASP A 137 40.17 17.75 51.78
C ASP A 137 40.56 17.92 53.25
N LYS A 138 40.31 16.90 54.08
CA LYS A 138 40.76 16.88 55.49
C LYS A 138 42.28 16.97 55.62
N ARG A 139 43.02 16.24 54.77
CA ARG A 139 44.48 16.23 54.81
C ARG A 139 45.06 17.58 54.38
N LEU A 140 44.52 18.16 53.30
CA LEU A 140 44.92 19.49 52.83
C LEU A 140 44.54 20.59 53.83
N SER A 141 43.40 20.49 54.51
CA SER A 141 43.01 21.43 55.57
C SER A 141 43.98 21.41 56.75
N GLN A 142 44.45 20.22 57.15
CA GLN A 142 45.48 20.08 58.19
C GLN A 142 46.81 20.70 57.75
N ASP A 143 47.20 20.55 56.48
CA ASP A 143 48.40 21.19 55.94
C ASP A 143 48.27 22.73 55.92
N VAL A 144 47.09 23.26 55.61
CA VAL A 144 46.80 24.72 55.67
C VAL A 144 46.85 25.25 57.11
N GLU A 145 46.31 24.52 58.09
CA GLU A 145 46.40 24.87 59.51
C GLU A 145 47.84 24.80 60.05
N ALA A 146 48.62 23.81 59.60
CA ALA A 146 50.04 23.68 59.93
C ALA A 146 50.89 24.82 59.35
N VAL A 147 50.59 25.27 58.13
CA VAL A 147 51.25 26.45 57.53
C VAL A 147 50.84 27.74 58.25
N SER A 148 49.56 27.89 58.61
CA SER A 148 49.03 29.08 59.31
C SER A 148 49.56 29.23 60.74
N SER A 149 49.92 28.13 61.41
CA SER A 149 50.49 28.14 62.77
C SER A 149 52.00 28.40 62.83
N SER A 150 52.68 28.50 61.68
CA SER A 150 54.14 28.69 61.59
C SER A 150 54.62 30.14 61.55
N TYR A 151 53.72 31.14 61.52
CA TYR A 151 54.06 32.56 61.54
C TYR A 151 53.41 33.29 62.73
N PRO A 152 54.19 33.84 63.69
CA PRO A 152 53.65 34.69 64.73
C PRO A 152 53.35 36.09 64.18
N SER A 153 52.17 36.60 64.54
CA SER A 153 51.61 37.88 64.15
C SER A 153 52.44 39.05 64.70
N SER A 154 52.76 40.05 63.85
CA SER A 154 53.01 41.42 64.32
C SER A 154 52.38 42.46 63.37
N GLU A 155 51.45 43.21 63.97
CA GLU A 155 50.84 44.53 63.72
C GLU A 155 50.65 45.16 62.31
N SER A 156 49.35 45.36 62.01
CA SER A 156 48.62 46.56 61.52
C SER A 156 48.88 47.25 60.15
N SER A 157 47.87 47.04 59.27
CA SER A 157 47.12 48.02 58.44
C SER A 157 47.73 48.60 57.14
N PRO A 158 46.91 49.14 56.21
CA PRO A 158 46.02 48.41 55.31
C PRO A 158 46.38 48.73 53.83
N VAL A 159 46.46 47.72 52.97
CA VAL A 159 46.40 47.95 51.52
C VAL A 159 45.43 46.95 50.92
N ALA A 160 44.34 47.52 50.39
CA ALA A 160 43.33 46.84 49.62
C ALA A 160 43.97 46.11 48.44
N GLY A 161 43.83 44.80 48.43
CA GLY A 161 44.19 43.90 47.35
C GLY A 161 43.38 42.63 47.53
N SER A 162 42.07 42.75 47.41
CA SER A 162 41.14 41.63 47.37
C SER A 162 41.47 40.75 46.17
N LEU A 163 42.26 39.71 46.40
CA LEU A 163 42.26 38.52 45.57
C LEU A 163 41.66 37.41 46.46
N SER A 164 40.33 37.47 46.58
CA SER A 164 39.55 36.29 46.87
C SER A 164 39.83 35.31 45.73
N VAL A 165 40.69 34.33 45.99
CA VAL A 165 40.62 33.08 45.23
C VAL A 165 39.36 32.41 45.75
N ASP A 166 38.24 32.80 45.16
CA ASP A 166 36.98 32.10 45.26
C ASP A 166 37.21 30.70 44.72
N THR A 167 37.62 29.78 45.59
CA THR A 167 37.40 28.34 45.38
C THR A 167 35.99 27.99 45.86
N ALA A 168 35.03 28.90 45.64
CA ALA A 168 33.69 28.48 45.27
C ALA A 168 33.81 27.93 43.85
N ILE A 169 34.27 26.68 43.73
CA ILE A 169 33.76 25.85 42.63
C ILE A 169 32.30 25.66 43.02
N SER A 170 31.49 26.61 42.55
CA SER A 170 30.05 26.50 42.43
C SER A 170 29.69 25.08 42.04
N SER A 171 28.56 24.62 42.53
CA SER A 171 27.84 23.49 41.94
C SER A 171 27.40 23.85 40.51
N GLU A 172 28.35 24.18 39.63
CA GLU A 172 28.15 24.01 38.22
C GLU A 172 28.11 22.50 38.07
N ALA A 173 26.87 22.01 37.92
CA ALA A 173 26.61 20.75 37.28
C ALA A 173 27.68 20.55 36.22
N PHE A 174 28.34 19.38 36.23
CA PHE A 174 29.05 18.91 35.06
C PHE A 174 28.22 19.35 33.84
N PRO A 175 28.83 19.99 32.83
CA PRO A 175 28.08 20.33 31.63
C PRO A 175 27.36 19.04 31.29
N SER A 176 26.03 19.09 31.18
CA SER A 176 25.33 17.99 30.56
C SER A 176 26.13 17.74 29.29
N LEU A 177 26.76 16.58 29.19
CA LEU A 177 27.08 16.05 27.90
C LEU A 177 25.70 15.74 27.32
N ASP A 178 25.00 16.80 26.91
CA ASP A 178 24.15 16.82 25.75
C ASP A 178 25.08 16.40 24.63
N LEU A 179 25.31 15.09 24.55
CA LEU A 179 25.51 14.44 23.29
C LEU A 179 24.38 14.99 22.44
N PRO A 180 24.67 15.83 21.44
CA PRO A 180 23.64 16.15 20.49
C PRO A 180 23.21 14.79 19.94
N VAL A 181 21.95 14.46 20.15
CA VAL A 181 21.28 13.60 19.18
C VAL A 181 21.27 14.46 17.91
N GLU A 182 22.39 14.45 17.20
CA GLU A 182 22.41 14.81 15.80
C GLU A 182 21.49 13.79 15.15
N VAL A 183 20.24 14.20 14.97
CA VAL A 183 19.48 13.79 13.80
C VAL A 183 20.42 14.05 12.64
N ILE A 184 21.00 12.98 12.11
CA ILE A 184 21.85 13.03 10.92
C ILE A 184 20.94 13.55 9.82
N SER A 185 21.00 14.85 9.63
CA SER A 185 20.46 15.56 8.49
C SER A 185 21.16 14.99 7.27
N THR A 186 20.41 14.74 6.20
CA THR A 186 20.86 14.08 4.97
C THR A 186 21.96 14.81 4.19
N ASP A 187 22.42 15.97 4.65
CA ASP A 187 23.18 16.91 3.82
C ASP A 187 24.69 16.99 4.12
N THR A 188 25.24 16.19 5.05
CA THR A 188 26.70 16.18 5.34
C THR A 188 27.50 15.05 4.69
N LEU A 189 26.91 14.25 3.79
CA LEU A 189 27.66 13.20 3.07
C LEU A 189 28.59 13.72 1.94
N SER A 190 28.58 15.02 1.64
CA SER A 190 29.36 15.59 0.53
C SER A 190 30.83 15.95 0.89
N SER A 191 31.39 15.50 2.01
CA SER A 191 32.79 15.82 2.39
C SER A 191 33.61 14.62 2.88
N ARG A 192 33.53 13.50 2.14
CA ARG A 192 34.58 12.46 2.15
C ARG A 192 34.96 12.04 0.73
N GLN A 193 35.47 13.00 -0.03
CA GLN A 193 36.31 12.70 -1.19
C GLN A 193 37.74 12.47 -0.68
N THR A 194 38.24 11.24 -0.82
CA THR A 194 39.51 10.90 -1.49
C THR A 194 39.92 9.46 -1.15
N VAL A 195 39.33 8.48 -1.84
CA VAL A 195 40.08 7.28 -2.26
C VAL A 195 39.56 6.86 -3.64
N ALA A 196 40.36 7.15 -4.66
CA ALA A 196 40.33 6.66 -6.04
C ALA A 196 39.04 5.94 -6.52
N SER A 197 38.18 6.69 -7.24
CA SER A 197 37.26 6.10 -8.20
C SER A 197 38.07 5.42 -9.30
N THR A 198 38.13 4.09 -9.27
CA THR A 198 38.73 3.29 -10.35
C THR A 198 37.95 3.52 -11.65
N PRO A 199 38.59 3.69 -12.82
CA PRO A 199 37.89 3.86 -14.09
C PRO A 199 37.12 2.57 -14.40
N GLY A 200 35.78 2.64 -14.46
CA GLY A 200 34.93 1.49 -14.78
C GLY A 200 33.63 1.34 -13.97
N GLY A 201 33.34 2.21 -13.01
CA GLY A 201 32.06 2.19 -12.28
C GLY A 201 31.86 0.96 -11.37
N VAL A 202 32.93 0.24 -11.05
CA VAL A 202 32.93 -0.92 -10.14
C VAL A 202 33.13 -0.43 -8.71
N ALA A 203 32.22 -0.80 -7.79
CA ALA A 203 32.25 -0.32 -6.41
C ALA A 203 33.30 -1.07 -5.55
N LYS A 204 33.40 -2.39 -5.70
CA LYS A 204 34.46 -3.23 -5.12
C LYS A 204 34.53 -4.56 -5.88
N GLN A 205 35.72 -5.14 -5.98
CA GLN A 205 35.97 -6.43 -6.59
C GLN A 205 37.07 -7.19 -5.84
N GLY A 206 37.00 -8.52 -5.82
CA GLY A 206 38.00 -9.33 -5.13
C GLY A 206 37.56 -10.76 -4.87
N TYR A 207 38.42 -11.53 -4.20
CA TYR A 207 38.11 -12.92 -3.84
C TYR A 207 37.42 -13.01 -2.48
N LEU A 208 36.31 -13.75 -2.42
CA LEU A 208 35.63 -14.14 -1.18
C LEU A 208 35.46 -15.65 -1.13
N PHE A 209 35.41 -16.20 0.08
CA PHE A 209 34.95 -17.56 0.28
C PHE A 209 33.42 -17.56 0.40
N VAL A 210 32.76 -18.46 -0.31
CA VAL A 210 31.29 -18.55 -0.35
C VAL A 210 30.78 -19.90 0.13
N ARG A 211 29.65 -19.86 0.83
CA ARG A 211 28.84 -21.03 1.21
C ARG A 211 27.35 -20.71 0.98
N ASN A 212 26.64 -21.56 0.24
CA ASN A 212 25.21 -21.38 -0.05
C ASN A 212 24.37 -22.10 1.01
N SER A 213 23.36 -21.41 1.58
CA SER A 213 22.46 -21.97 2.59
C SER A 213 21.57 -23.11 2.07
N MET A 214 21.27 -23.16 0.77
CA MET A 214 20.45 -24.24 0.18
C MET A 214 21.19 -25.58 0.04
N PHE A 215 22.52 -25.57 0.14
CA PHE A 215 23.33 -26.80 0.09
C PHE A 215 24.35 -26.82 1.25
N PRO A 216 23.90 -27.10 2.49
CA PRO A 216 24.73 -27.00 3.70
C PRO A 216 25.98 -27.91 3.68
N ALA A 217 25.94 -28.98 2.88
CA ALA A 217 26.99 -29.99 2.72
C ALA A 217 28.18 -29.55 1.84
N ARG A 218 28.17 -28.33 1.27
CA ARG A 218 29.30 -27.83 0.46
C ARG A 218 30.31 -27.06 1.31
N ASN A 219 31.57 -27.48 1.22
CA ASN A 219 32.74 -26.76 1.73
C ASN A 219 32.81 -25.33 1.17
N TRP A 220 33.40 -24.42 1.94
CA TRP A 220 33.70 -23.05 1.52
C TRP A 220 34.50 -23.05 0.21
N LYS A 221 34.06 -22.26 -0.77
CA LYS A 221 34.74 -22.13 -2.08
C LYS A 221 35.21 -20.71 -2.29
N ARG A 222 36.49 -20.54 -2.64
CA ARG A 222 37.02 -19.24 -3.04
C ARG A 222 36.54 -18.89 -4.44
N ARG A 223 35.87 -17.75 -4.60
CA ARG A 223 35.41 -17.22 -5.89
C ARG A 223 35.69 -15.73 -6.00
N TRP A 224 35.76 -15.23 -7.23
CA TRP A 224 35.85 -13.79 -7.48
C TRP A 224 34.44 -13.19 -7.48
N PHE A 225 34.30 -12.07 -6.79
CA PHE A 225 33.08 -11.28 -6.67
C PHE A 225 33.31 -9.86 -7.16
N GLN A 226 32.24 -9.23 -7.64
CA GLN A 226 32.25 -7.87 -8.12
C GLN A 226 30.90 -7.19 -7.83
N ILE A 227 30.94 -5.99 -7.28
CA ILE A 227 29.76 -5.14 -7.09
C ILE A 227 29.78 -4.06 -8.17
N HIS A 228 28.72 -4.01 -8.97
CA HIS A 228 28.55 -3.03 -10.04
C HIS A 228 27.09 -2.65 -10.20
N ALA A 229 26.79 -1.35 -10.23
CA ALA A 229 25.45 -0.80 -10.48
C ALA A 229 24.33 -1.40 -9.63
N GLY A 230 24.56 -1.57 -8.32
CA GLY A 230 23.57 -2.11 -7.39
C GLY A 230 23.39 -3.63 -7.50
N LYS A 231 24.28 -4.34 -8.21
CA LYS A 231 24.21 -5.79 -8.40
C LYS A 231 25.50 -6.47 -7.95
N LEU A 232 25.35 -7.65 -7.37
CA LEU A 232 26.46 -8.50 -6.96
C LEU A 232 26.67 -9.62 -7.97
N PHE A 233 27.88 -9.75 -8.50
CA PHE A 233 28.27 -10.77 -9.46
C PHE A 233 29.33 -11.72 -8.90
N GLN A 234 29.36 -12.95 -9.41
CA GLN A 234 30.33 -13.99 -9.05
C GLN A 234 30.80 -14.75 -10.31
N THR A 235 32.05 -15.23 -10.31
CA THR A 235 32.57 -16.06 -11.41
C THR A 235 32.03 -17.50 -11.46
N THR A 236 31.74 -17.97 -12.68
CA THR A 236 31.43 -19.37 -12.98
C THR A 236 32.73 -20.17 -13.12
N SER A 237 33.13 -20.92 -12.08
CA SER A 237 34.40 -21.64 -12.09
C SER A 237 34.48 -22.73 -13.18
N ARG A 238 35.27 -22.49 -14.22
CA ARG A 238 36.28 -23.40 -14.84
C ARG A 238 37.26 -22.56 -15.67
N GLY A 239 38.25 -21.96 -15.02
CA GLY A 239 39.34 -21.23 -15.67
C GLY A 239 40.53 -21.13 -14.73
N GLY A 240 41.72 -21.50 -15.23
CA GLY A 240 42.93 -21.74 -14.44
C GLY A 240 43.43 -20.54 -13.62
N THR A 241 44.19 -20.89 -12.59
CA THR A 241 44.87 -20.01 -11.65
C THR A 241 45.59 -18.84 -12.32
N GLY A 242 45.20 -17.60 -11.98
CA GLY A 242 46.09 -16.43 -12.07
C GLY A 242 45.75 -15.32 -13.06
N LYS A 243 44.65 -15.38 -13.84
CA LYS A 243 44.23 -14.26 -14.70
C LYS A 243 43.03 -13.50 -14.11
N HIS A 244 43.02 -12.18 -14.24
CA HIS A 244 41.85 -11.33 -13.94
C HIS A 244 40.66 -11.79 -14.80
N PRO A 245 39.47 -12.05 -14.20
CA PRO A 245 38.30 -12.47 -14.95
C PRO A 245 37.77 -11.33 -15.83
N THR A 246 37.47 -11.62 -17.09
CA THR A 246 36.78 -10.71 -18.03
C THR A 246 35.28 -10.66 -17.70
N GLU A 247 34.60 -9.53 -17.99
CA GLU A 247 33.17 -9.30 -17.68
C GLU A 247 32.24 -10.44 -18.17
N SER A 248 32.60 -11.10 -19.28
CA SER A 248 31.88 -12.25 -19.85
C SER A 248 31.85 -13.52 -18.97
N SER A 249 32.62 -13.57 -17.88
CA SER A 249 32.73 -14.74 -16.97
C SER A 249 31.95 -14.58 -15.66
N LEU A 250 31.22 -13.47 -15.52
CA LEU A 250 30.47 -13.11 -14.32
C LEU A 250 29.00 -13.52 -14.43
N THR A 251 28.48 -14.14 -13.38
CA THR A 251 27.06 -14.44 -13.20
C THR A 251 26.47 -13.57 -12.11
N LEU A 252 25.26 -13.06 -12.36
CA LEU A 252 24.50 -12.31 -11.37
C LEU A 252 24.15 -13.22 -10.20
N VAL A 253 24.51 -12.79 -8.99
CA VAL A 253 24.20 -13.48 -7.74
C VAL A 253 22.88 -12.97 -7.18
N CYS A 254 22.76 -11.66 -7.02
CA CYS A 254 21.55 -11.00 -6.53
C CYS A 254 21.55 -9.51 -6.87
N ASP A 255 20.37 -8.91 -6.82
CA ASP A 255 20.18 -7.46 -6.89
C ASP A 255 20.28 -6.88 -5.48
N LEU A 256 21.29 -6.03 -5.25
CA LEU A 256 21.56 -5.44 -3.93
C LEU A 256 20.54 -4.36 -3.54
N LEU A 257 19.72 -3.88 -4.48
CA LEU A 257 18.60 -2.98 -4.17
C LEU A 257 17.55 -3.68 -3.30
N LEU A 258 17.40 -4.99 -3.45
CA LEU A 258 16.42 -5.80 -2.74
C LEU A 258 17.06 -6.73 -1.69
N ALA A 259 18.39 -6.72 -1.58
CA ALA A 259 19.12 -7.60 -0.69
C ALA A 259 19.52 -6.91 0.60
N ARG A 260 19.52 -7.68 1.70
CA ARG A 260 20.04 -7.25 3.00
C ARG A 260 21.44 -7.83 3.21
N VAL A 261 22.42 -6.95 3.41
CA VAL A 261 23.81 -7.32 3.72
C VAL A 261 24.09 -7.01 5.18
N ARG A 262 24.58 -7.99 5.95
CA ARG A 262 24.91 -7.80 7.38
C ARG A 262 26.01 -8.73 7.85
N GLU A 263 26.66 -8.35 8.95
CA GLU A 263 27.60 -9.22 9.66
C GLU A 263 26.89 -10.48 10.20
N LEU A 264 27.61 -11.60 10.18
CA LEU A 264 27.11 -12.88 10.69
C LEU A 264 27.45 -13.03 12.17
N GLU A 265 26.57 -12.54 13.04
CA GLU A 265 26.70 -12.65 14.50
C GLU A 265 26.62 -14.12 14.97
N GLY A 266 27.56 -14.56 15.82
CA GLY A 266 27.56 -15.90 16.42
C GLY A 266 28.20 -17.00 15.57
N SER A 267 28.87 -16.67 14.47
CA SER A 267 29.68 -17.62 13.68
C SER A 267 30.99 -17.95 14.40
N SER A 268 31.37 -19.24 14.43
CA SER A 268 32.72 -19.67 14.88
C SER A 268 33.82 -19.36 13.87
N LEU A 269 33.45 -18.90 12.67
CA LEU A 269 34.38 -18.53 11.59
C LEU A 269 34.58 -17.00 11.57
N PRO A 270 35.83 -16.52 11.54
CA PRO A 270 36.13 -15.10 11.55
C PRO A 270 35.78 -14.44 10.22
N PHE A 271 35.38 -13.17 10.27
CA PHE A 271 35.18 -12.27 9.12
C PHE A 271 34.08 -12.73 8.14
N CYS A 272 33.00 -13.29 8.70
CA CYS A 272 31.85 -13.76 7.93
C CYS A 272 30.70 -12.74 7.91
N PHE A 273 30.10 -12.57 6.75
CA PHE A 273 28.91 -11.76 6.55
C PHE A 273 27.90 -12.52 5.68
N GLU A 274 26.63 -12.15 5.77
CA GLU A 274 25.58 -12.74 4.96
C GLU A 274 24.90 -11.72 4.05
N VAL A 275 24.51 -12.20 2.87
CA VAL A 275 23.67 -11.49 1.91
C VAL A 275 22.37 -12.27 1.79
N ILE A 276 21.26 -11.62 2.12
CA ILE A 276 19.91 -12.17 2.01
C ILE A 276 19.24 -11.52 0.80
N ASP A 277 18.94 -12.30 -0.23
CA ASP A 277 18.21 -11.85 -1.41
C ASP A 277 16.70 -11.64 -1.12
N ALA A 278 15.97 -10.99 -2.03
CA ALA A 278 14.53 -10.76 -1.96
C ALA A 278 13.72 -12.04 -1.70
N ASN A 279 14.19 -13.17 -2.24
CA ASN A 279 13.59 -14.49 -2.05
C ASN A 279 13.98 -15.18 -0.72
N ARG A 280 14.56 -14.42 0.23
CA ARG A 280 15.13 -14.91 1.50
C ARG A 280 16.24 -15.95 1.34
N ALA A 281 16.80 -16.10 0.14
CA ALA A 281 17.94 -16.95 -0.10
C ALA A 281 19.18 -16.37 0.58
N LYS A 282 19.82 -17.15 1.45
CA LYS A 282 20.99 -16.72 2.22
C LYS A 282 22.29 -17.16 1.55
N LEU A 283 23.18 -16.21 1.35
CA LEU A 283 24.54 -16.42 0.89
C LEU A 283 25.51 -16.03 2.00
N PHE A 284 26.30 -17.00 2.48
CA PHE A 284 27.34 -16.74 3.46
C PHE A 284 28.67 -16.47 2.76
N LEU A 285 29.30 -15.37 3.12
CA LEU A 285 30.55 -14.89 2.55
C LEU A 285 31.59 -14.69 3.65
N GLN A 286 32.84 -15.01 3.36
CA GLN A 286 33.96 -14.79 4.27
C GLN A 286 35.05 -14.00 3.55
N ALA A 287 35.46 -12.91 4.20
CA ALA A 287 36.51 -12.01 3.74
C ALA A 287 37.90 -12.38 4.29
N ALA A 288 38.95 -11.76 3.75
CA ALA A 288 40.32 -12.05 4.18
C ALA A 288 40.68 -11.42 5.54
N SER A 289 39.94 -10.39 5.97
CA SER A 289 40.15 -9.70 7.25
C SER A 289 38.86 -8.99 7.70
N ALA A 290 38.81 -8.57 8.98
CA ALA A 290 37.71 -7.75 9.49
C ALA A 290 37.55 -6.44 8.71
N ARG A 291 38.67 -5.81 8.33
CA ARG A 291 38.67 -4.60 7.49
C ARG A 291 38.08 -4.88 6.11
N ASP A 292 38.50 -5.96 5.47
CA ASP A 292 38.00 -6.33 4.13
C ASP A 292 36.50 -6.67 4.17
N MET A 293 36.02 -7.34 5.24
CA MET A 293 34.60 -7.59 5.48
C MET A 293 33.81 -6.27 5.56
N MET A 294 34.25 -5.32 6.39
CA MET A 294 33.59 -4.02 6.50
C MET A 294 33.59 -3.26 5.16
N GLU A 295 34.68 -3.32 4.40
CA GLU A 295 34.75 -2.71 3.07
C GLU A 295 33.76 -3.35 2.08
N TRP A 296 33.51 -4.65 2.15
CA TRP A 296 32.50 -5.34 1.31
C TRP A 296 31.06 -4.95 1.69
N ILE A 297 30.77 -4.85 2.98
CA ILE A 297 29.46 -4.41 3.48
C ILE A 297 29.21 -2.96 3.04
N GLU A 298 30.18 -2.08 3.25
CA GLU A 298 30.02 -0.66 2.93
C GLU A 298 30.02 -0.40 1.42
N ALA A 299 30.76 -1.17 0.62
CA ALA A 299 30.69 -1.08 -0.84
C ALA A 299 29.32 -1.55 -1.38
N SER A 300 28.71 -2.54 -0.73
CA SER A 300 27.35 -2.98 -1.08
C SER A 300 26.34 -1.87 -0.77
N ARG A 301 26.40 -1.28 0.42
CA ARG A 301 25.53 -0.17 0.84
C ARG A 301 25.63 1.04 -0.09
N ARG A 302 26.85 1.52 -0.34
CA ARG A 302 27.10 2.64 -1.27
C ARG A 302 26.64 2.36 -2.70
N SER A 303 26.80 1.12 -3.17
CA SER A 303 26.33 0.76 -4.51
C SER A 303 24.81 0.71 -4.60
N THR A 304 24.11 0.37 -3.52
CA THR A 304 22.65 0.42 -3.42
C THR A 304 22.17 1.88 -3.40
N GLU A 305 22.77 2.73 -2.57
CA GLU A 305 22.45 4.17 -2.49
C GLU A 305 22.62 4.86 -3.85
N SER A 306 23.77 4.68 -4.52
CA SER A 306 24.01 5.28 -5.84
C SER A 306 23.05 4.75 -6.93
N ALA A 307 22.59 3.50 -6.82
CA ALA A 307 21.63 2.94 -7.75
C ALA A 307 20.20 3.48 -7.51
N LEU A 308 19.83 3.74 -6.24
CA LEU A 308 18.57 4.39 -5.87
C LEU A 308 18.55 5.86 -6.31
N GLU A 309 19.64 6.60 -6.11
CA GLU A 309 19.77 7.98 -6.60
C GLU A 309 19.62 8.06 -8.13
N LYS A 310 20.26 7.14 -8.87
CA LYS A 310 20.09 7.06 -10.34
C LYS A 310 18.70 6.60 -10.79
N GLN A 311 17.96 5.87 -9.96
CA GLN A 311 16.55 5.59 -10.21
C GLN A 311 15.68 6.82 -9.97
N SER A 312 15.97 7.61 -8.92
CA SER A 312 15.29 8.87 -8.64
C SER A 312 15.53 9.94 -9.71
N HIS A 313 16.73 9.98 -10.30
CA HIS A 313 17.12 10.93 -11.35
C HIS A 313 16.81 10.47 -12.78
N ARG A 314 16.01 9.40 -12.98
CA ARG A 314 15.62 8.95 -14.33
C ARG A 314 14.40 9.68 -14.90
N GLN A 315 13.86 10.68 -14.22
CA GLN A 315 12.92 11.64 -14.81
C GLN A 315 13.39 13.05 -14.48
N GLU A 316 14.16 13.66 -15.38
CA GLU A 316 14.09 15.11 -15.53
C GLU A 316 12.62 15.42 -15.87
N VAL A 317 11.84 15.84 -14.87
CA VAL A 317 10.49 16.37 -15.07
C VAL A 317 10.67 17.56 -16.01
N HIS A 318 9.97 17.54 -17.15
CA HIS A 318 10.07 18.62 -18.12
C HIS A 318 9.73 19.95 -17.42
N PRO A 319 10.46 21.07 -17.63
CA PRO A 319 10.21 22.32 -16.89
C PRO A 319 8.76 22.79 -16.92
N GLU A 320 8.06 22.52 -18.03
CA GLU A 320 6.63 22.78 -18.19
C GLU A 320 5.75 21.93 -17.27
N GLN A 321 6.07 20.65 -17.07
CA GLN A 321 5.34 19.78 -16.14
C GLN A 321 5.49 20.28 -14.70
N GLN A 322 6.70 20.70 -14.33
CA GLN A 322 6.96 21.23 -12.99
C GLN A 322 6.14 22.50 -12.73
N SER A 323 6.08 23.42 -13.70
CA SER A 323 5.26 24.64 -13.60
C SER A 323 3.78 24.33 -13.35
N VAL A 324 3.22 23.32 -14.05
CA VAL A 324 1.81 22.93 -13.86
C VAL A 324 1.58 22.26 -12.51
N ILE A 325 2.54 21.47 -12.03
CA ILE A 325 2.47 20.84 -10.70
C ILE A 325 2.53 21.91 -9.60
N ASP A 326 3.37 22.93 -9.75
CA ASP A 326 3.48 24.05 -8.81
C ASP A 326 2.17 24.83 -8.76
N GLU A 327 1.60 25.23 -9.92
CA GLU A 327 0.28 25.88 -10.03
C GLU A 327 -0.84 25.04 -9.38
N LEU A 328 -0.86 23.74 -9.63
CA LEU A 328 -1.86 22.82 -9.07
C LEU A 328 -1.75 22.74 -7.54
N THR A 329 -0.53 22.70 -7.01
CA THR A 329 -0.26 22.60 -5.57
C THR A 329 -0.55 23.92 -4.86
N GLU A 330 -0.23 25.06 -5.47
CA GLU A 330 -0.58 26.39 -4.97
C GLU A 330 -2.10 26.61 -4.90
N ALA A 331 -2.85 26.10 -5.88
CA ALA A 331 -4.31 26.15 -5.86
C ALA A 331 -4.96 25.17 -4.87
N ASN A 332 -4.23 24.12 -4.45
CA ASN A 332 -4.73 23.06 -3.58
C ASN A 332 -3.76 22.74 -2.43
N PRO A 333 -3.42 23.72 -1.57
CA PRO A 333 -2.33 23.56 -0.59
C PRO A 333 -2.66 22.53 0.49
N CYS A 334 -3.94 22.41 0.85
CA CYS A 334 -4.42 21.56 1.93
C CYS A 334 -5.01 20.25 1.42
N CYS A 335 -4.81 19.16 2.16
CA CYS A 335 -5.40 17.86 1.89
C CYS A 335 -6.93 17.93 1.83
N ALA A 336 -7.53 17.35 0.78
CA ALA A 336 -8.97 17.35 0.57
C ALA A 336 -9.77 16.76 1.73
N ASP A 337 -9.20 15.79 2.47
CA ASP A 337 -9.94 15.02 3.48
C ASP A 337 -9.68 15.45 4.93
N CYS A 338 -8.49 15.97 5.25
CA CYS A 338 -8.14 16.36 6.61
C CYS A 338 -7.56 17.76 6.76
N GLY A 339 -7.36 18.51 5.67
CA GLY A 339 -6.83 19.87 5.70
C GLY A 339 -5.33 19.98 6.00
N GLN A 340 -4.58 18.88 6.08
CA GLN A 340 -3.12 18.90 6.26
C GLN A 340 -2.40 19.53 5.06
N GLU A 341 -1.49 20.45 5.30
CA GLU A 341 -0.53 20.99 4.34
C GLU A 341 0.88 20.38 4.56
N PRO A 342 1.68 20.14 3.50
CA PRO A 342 1.31 20.22 2.08
C PRO A 342 0.57 18.96 1.58
N ALA A 343 -0.22 19.12 0.51
CA ALA A 343 -0.93 18.04 -0.17
C ALA A 343 -0.19 17.57 -1.44
N GLU A 344 0.83 16.72 -1.29
CA GLU A 344 1.73 16.33 -2.39
C GLU A 344 1.32 15.05 -3.15
N TRP A 345 0.22 14.43 -2.73
CA TRP A 345 -0.33 13.23 -3.37
C TRP A 345 -1.65 13.56 -4.03
N VAL A 346 -2.06 12.76 -5.01
CA VAL A 346 -3.33 12.99 -5.71
C VAL A 346 -4.02 11.66 -6.00
N SER A 347 -5.34 11.63 -5.82
CA SER A 347 -6.19 10.59 -6.40
C SER A 347 -6.62 11.02 -7.78
N ILE A 348 -6.07 10.40 -8.83
CA ILE A 348 -6.24 10.88 -10.21
C ILE A 348 -7.66 10.68 -10.75
N ASN A 349 -8.37 9.64 -10.30
CA ASN A 349 -9.74 9.37 -10.75
C ASN A 349 -10.80 10.19 -10.00
N ILE A 350 -10.54 10.47 -8.72
CA ILE A 350 -11.42 11.34 -7.92
C ILE A 350 -11.14 12.81 -8.28
N GLY A 351 -9.88 13.18 -8.49
CA GLY A 351 -9.46 14.54 -8.83
C GLY A 351 -9.08 15.42 -7.63
N CYS A 352 -8.66 14.82 -6.52
CA CYS A 352 -8.31 15.55 -5.29
C CYS A 352 -6.88 15.31 -4.82
N LEU A 353 -6.27 16.34 -4.24
CA LEU A 353 -4.96 16.31 -3.60
C LEU A 353 -5.07 15.92 -2.12
N LEU A 354 -4.09 15.17 -1.67
CA LEU A 354 -4.05 14.45 -0.42
C LEU A 354 -2.69 14.61 0.25
N CYS A 355 -2.67 14.63 1.58
CA CYS A 355 -1.43 14.45 2.33
C CYS A 355 -0.94 12.99 2.28
N ILE A 356 0.30 12.73 2.70
CA ILE A 356 0.89 11.40 2.72
C ILE A 356 0.07 10.38 3.54
N GLU A 357 -0.56 10.81 4.63
CA GLU A 357 -1.33 9.92 5.49
C GLU A 357 -2.68 9.52 4.84
N CYS A 358 -3.44 10.50 4.35
CA CYS A 358 -4.71 10.23 3.66
C CYS A 358 -4.48 9.45 2.37
N SER A 359 -3.41 9.74 1.62
CA SER A 359 -3.06 8.96 0.43
C SER A 359 -2.77 7.49 0.77
N GLY A 360 -2.15 7.22 1.93
CA GLY A 360 -1.99 5.86 2.47
C GLY A 360 -3.31 5.17 2.81
N ILE A 361 -4.32 5.90 3.29
CA ILE A 361 -5.67 5.37 3.52
C ILE A 361 -6.38 5.09 2.20
N HIS A 362 -6.31 6.00 1.22
CA HIS A 362 -6.86 5.80 -0.11
C HIS A 362 -6.31 4.54 -0.79
N ARG A 363 -5.03 4.23 -0.62
CA ARG A 363 -4.44 2.97 -1.11
C ARG A 363 -5.11 1.71 -0.51
N SER A 364 -5.61 1.79 0.71
CA SER A 364 -6.31 0.68 1.37
C SER A 364 -7.74 0.46 0.87
N LEU A 365 -8.34 1.43 0.18
CA LEU A 365 -9.63 1.27 -0.52
C LEU A 365 -9.47 0.39 -1.77
N GLY A 366 -8.33 0.50 -2.44
CA GLY A 366 -8.01 -0.23 -3.66
C GLY A 366 -8.19 0.60 -4.93
N VAL A 367 -7.57 0.13 -6.02
CA VAL A 367 -7.44 0.88 -7.29
C VAL A 367 -8.75 1.12 -8.05
N HIS A 368 -9.81 0.39 -7.69
CA HIS A 368 -11.15 0.54 -8.27
C HIS A 368 -11.91 1.72 -7.65
N GLU A 369 -11.52 2.16 -6.45
CA GLU A 369 -12.09 3.34 -5.78
C GLU A 369 -11.17 4.55 -5.91
N SER A 370 -9.87 4.37 -5.63
CA SER A 370 -8.91 5.46 -5.61
C SER A 370 -7.57 5.08 -6.24
N LYS A 371 -7.15 5.85 -7.24
CA LYS A 371 -5.90 5.70 -7.97
C LYS A 371 -4.90 6.75 -7.50
N VAL A 372 -4.10 6.39 -6.50
CA VAL A 372 -3.16 7.33 -5.86
C VAL A 372 -1.86 7.46 -6.68
N ARG A 373 -1.40 8.70 -6.87
CA ARG A 373 -0.10 9.06 -7.47
C ARG A 373 0.59 10.16 -6.66
N SER A 374 1.92 10.21 -6.70
CA SER A 374 2.74 11.27 -6.13
C SER A 374 2.98 12.36 -7.18
N LEU A 375 2.83 13.63 -6.81
CA LEU A 375 3.18 14.73 -7.70
C LEU A 375 4.70 14.81 -7.95
N ALA A 376 5.53 14.45 -6.96
CA ALA A 376 6.98 14.52 -7.07
C ALA A 376 7.65 13.20 -7.53
N LEU A 377 7.09 12.04 -7.18
CA LEU A 377 7.76 10.75 -7.36
C LEU A 377 7.30 9.95 -8.59
N ASP A 378 6.12 10.26 -9.14
CA ASP A 378 5.55 9.52 -10.27
C ASP A 378 5.69 10.28 -11.59
N SER A 379 5.65 9.54 -12.69
CA SER A 379 5.62 10.09 -14.04
C SER A 379 4.25 10.63 -14.41
N TRP A 380 4.21 11.80 -15.03
CA TRP A 380 2.96 12.48 -15.39
C TRP A 380 2.77 12.64 -16.89
N ASP A 381 1.51 12.52 -17.32
CA ASP A 381 1.06 12.96 -18.64
C ASP A 381 0.54 14.40 -18.56
N MET A 382 0.91 15.25 -19.52
CA MET A 382 0.49 16.65 -19.55
C MET A 382 -1.02 16.80 -19.69
N SER A 383 -1.69 15.89 -20.41
CA SER A 383 -3.14 15.93 -20.54
C SER A 383 -3.84 15.73 -19.18
N LEU A 384 -3.31 14.83 -18.35
CA LEU A 384 -3.83 14.54 -17.02
C LEU A 384 -3.54 15.68 -16.03
N LEU A 385 -2.34 16.25 -16.05
CA LEU A 385 -2.00 17.41 -15.22
C LEU A 385 -2.90 18.61 -15.55
N THR A 386 -3.11 18.86 -16.84
CA THR A 386 -4.01 19.94 -17.31
C THR A 386 -5.45 19.69 -16.86
N LEU A 387 -5.95 18.45 -16.94
CA LEU A 387 -7.27 18.08 -16.43
C LEU A 387 -7.38 18.35 -14.92
N LEU A 388 -6.37 17.94 -14.14
CA LEU A 388 -6.33 18.15 -12.69
C LEU A 388 -6.34 19.64 -12.33
N ARG A 389 -5.52 20.45 -13.01
CA ARG A 389 -5.41 21.89 -12.76
C ARG A 389 -6.65 22.67 -13.18
N ASP A 390 -7.17 22.41 -14.39
CA ASP A 390 -8.17 23.29 -15.01
C ASP A 390 -9.62 22.93 -14.67
N LYS A 391 -9.87 21.66 -14.31
CA LYS A 391 -11.24 21.11 -14.22
C LYS A 391 -11.54 20.35 -12.94
N LEU A 392 -10.52 19.93 -12.19
CA LEU A 392 -10.66 19.22 -10.93
C LEU A 392 -10.03 20.06 -9.80
N GLY A 393 -9.73 19.44 -8.66
CA GLY A 393 -9.24 20.13 -7.48
C GLY A 393 -10.12 19.91 -6.26
N ASN A 394 -9.60 20.23 -5.10
CA ASN A 394 -10.18 19.88 -3.81
C ASN A 394 -11.54 20.55 -3.60
N ASP A 395 -11.70 21.81 -4.01
CA ASP A 395 -12.96 22.53 -3.90
C ASP A 395 -14.04 21.92 -4.81
N ALA A 396 -13.69 21.63 -6.07
CA ALA A 396 -14.61 21.02 -7.02
C ALA A 396 -15.05 19.62 -6.58
N VAL A 397 -14.10 18.81 -6.08
CA VAL A 397 -14.38 17.47 -5.55
C VAL A 397 -15.22 17.55 -4.29
N ASN A 398 -14.85 18.38 -3.30
CA ASN A 398 -15.59 18.46 -2.04
C ASN A 398 -16.98 19.06 -2.21
N ALA A 399 -17.21 19.93 -3.20
CA ALA A 399 -18.55 20.41 -3.54
C ALA A 399 -19.51 19.28 -3.98
N VAL A 400 -18.98 18.14 -4.42
CA VAL A 400 -19.76 16.95 -4.80
C VAL A 400 -19.70 15.88 -3.70
N TRP A 401 -18.50 15.50 -3.29
CA TRP A 401 -18.24 14.38 -2.38
C TRP A 401 -18.37 14.73 -0.90
N GLU A 402 -18.46 16.01 -0.55
CA GLU A 402 -18.77 16.49 0.80
C GLU A 402 -19.90 17.52 0.77
N HIS A 403 -20.82 17.41 -0.20
CA HIS A 403 -21.93 18.35 -0.36
C HIS A 403 -22.72 18.53 0.93
N THR A 404 -22.97 17.43 1.65
CA THR A 404 -23.63 17.47 2.96
C THR A 404 -22.97 16.46 3.88
N ILE A 405 -22.39 16.95 4.98
CA ILE A 405 -21.88 16.10 6.06
C ILE A 405 -23.01 15.92 7.07
N PRO A 406 -23.58 14.71 7.22
CA PRO A 406 -24.72 14.46 8.11
C PRO A 406 -24.37 14.66 9.58
N ASP A 407 -25.40 14.89 10.40
CA ASP A 407 -25.25 14.99 11.84
C ASP A 407 -24.53 13.76 12.43
N GLY A 408 -23.54 14.00 13.29
CA GLY A 408 -22.69 12.97 13.87
C GLY A 408 -21.40 12.67 13.08
N TRP A 409 -21.25 13.23 11.88
CA TRP A 409 -19.98 13.24 11.15
C TRP A 409 -19.31 14.61 11.24
N VAL A 410 -17.99 14.60 11.42
CA VAL A 410 -17.17 15.82 11.44
C VAL A 410 -15.96 15.59 10.54
N LYS A 411 -15.66 16.57 9.70
CA LYS A 411 -14.48 16.52 8.84
C LYS A 411 -13.21 16.43 9.70
N PRO A 412 -12.33 15.45 9.46
CA PRO A 412 -11.08 15.33 10.18
C PRO A 412 -10.19 16.56 10.04
N THR A 413 -9.31 16.75 11.01
CA THR A 413 -8.26 17.77 11.01
C THR A 413 -6.89 17.11 10.93
N PRO A 414 -5.80 17.88 10.76
CA PRO A 414 -4.43 17.36 10.78
C PRO A 414 -4.11 16.48 11.99
N THR A 415 -4.63 16.83 13.17
CA THR A 415 -4.36 16.16 14.45
C THR A 415 -5.29 14.99 14.75
N THR A 416 -6.34 14.81 13.96
CA THR A 416 -7.29 13.69 14.11
C THR A 416 -6.57 12.36 13.91
N SER A 417 -6.98 11.32 14.66
CA SER A 417 -6.33 10.01 14.58
C SER A 417 -6.47 9.39 13.19
N ARG A 418 -5.49 8.55 12.81
CA ARG A 418 -5.52 7.85 11.53
C ARG A 418 -6.78 7.01 11.32
N ASP A 419 -7.31 6.40 12.39
CA ASP A 419 -8.50 5.55 12.32
C ASP A 419 -9.78 6.36 12.08
N GLU A 420 -9.88 7.55 12.68
CA GLU A 420 -11.00 8.47 12.41
C GLU A 420 -10.92 9.07 11.01
N LYS A 421 -9.71 9.44 10.54
CA LYS A 421 -9.48 9.82 9.14
C LYS A 421 -9.92 8.70 8.20
N ALA A 422 -9.55 7.45 8.50
CA ALA A 422 -9.94 6.30 7.70
C ALA A 422 -11.45 6.03 7.69
N ARG A 423 -12.12 6.23 8.83
CA ARG A 423 -13.58 6.14 8.93
C ARG A 423 -14.26 7.19 8.07
N PHE A 424 -13.81 8.45 8.13
CA PHE A 424 -14.36 9.53 7.31
C PHE A 424 -14.13 9.31 5.82
N ILE A 425 -12.90 8.96 5.41
CA ILE A 425 -12.54 8.69 4.01
C ILE A 425 -13.39 7.54 3.43
N LYS A 426 -13.62 6.46 4.19
CA LYS A 426 -14.53 5.38 3.77
C LYS A 426 -15.97 5.86 3.62
N ALA A 427 -16.49 6.63 4.57
CA ALA A 427 -17.84 7.19 4.45
C ALA A 427 -17.98 8.08 3.22
N LYS A 428 -16.97 8.91 2.95
CA LYS A 428 -16.93 9.82 1.80
C LYS A 428 -16.90 9.09 0.46
N TYR A 429 -15.94 8.20 0.23
CA TYR A 429 -15.68 7.65 -1.11
C TYR A 429 -16.19 6.23 -1.35
N HIS A 430 -16.17 5.37 -0.33
CA HIS A 430 -16.61 3.97 -0.48
C HIS A 430 -18.12 3.84 -0.31
N PHE A 431 -18.69 4.53 0.68
CA PHE A 431 -20.12 4.51 0.96
C PHE A 431 -20.89 5.66 0.32
N HIS A 432 -20.19 6.61 -0.32
CA HIS A 432 -20.81 7.76 -0.98
C HIS A 432 -21.72 8.60 -0.06
N GLY A 433 -21.46 8.58 1.25
CA GLY A 433 -22.43 8.98 2.27
C GLY A 433 -22.63 10.50 2.42
N PHE A 434 -21.83 11.32 1.75
CA PHE A 434 -21.85 12.78 1.85
C PHE A 434 -22.19 13.47 0.52
N ALA A 435 -22.46 12.70 -0.53
CA ALA A 435 -22.95 13.23 -1.79
C ALA A 435 -24.37 13.80 -1.62
N GLU A 436 -24.73 14.78 -2.45
CA GLU A 436 -26.05 15.41 -2.41
C GLU A 436 -27.18 14.39 -2.62
N PRO A 437 -28.13 14.21 -1.68
CA PRO A 437 -29.27 13.34 -1.91
C PRO A 437 -30.19 13.95 -2.96
N ASP A 438 -30.40 13.24 -4.08
CA ASP A 438 -31.33 13.69 -5.12
C ASP A 438 -32.78 13.51 -4.65
N ALA A 439 -33.42 14.62 -4.29
CA ALA A 439 -34.79 14.67 -3.81
C ALA A 439 -35.85 14.25 -4.85
N THR A 440 -35.46 14.06 -6.12
CA THR A 440 -36.38 13.67 -7.21
C THR A 440 -36.45 12.17 -7.46
N LEU A 441 -35.62 11.39 -6.77
CA LEU A 441 -35.47 9.96 -7.03
C LEU A 441 -36.37 9.15 -6.07
N GLU A 442 -37.33 8.43 -6.65
CA GLU A 442 -38.23 7.53 -5.92
C GLU A 442 -37.46 6.33 -5.31
N ASP A 443 -37.93 5.80 -4.17
CA ASP A 443 -37.31 4.70 -3.39
C ASP A 443 -37.14 3.36 -4.14
N ASP A 444 -37.57 3.25 -5.40
CA ASP A 444 -37.33 2.07 -6.23
C ASP A 444 -35.92 2.11 -6.84
N ASP A 445 -35.00 1.38 -6.21
CA ASP A 445 -33.58 1.19 -6.59
C ASP A 445 -33.38 0.86 -8.08
N SER A 446 -34.34 0.21 -8.74
CA SER A 446 -34.23 -0.16 -10.16
C SER A 446 -34.49 1.01 -11.12
N VAL A 447 -35.47 1.87 -10.80
CA VAL A 447 -35.83 3.06 -11.58
C VAL A 447 -34.77 4.14 -11.38
N LEU A 448 -34.34 4.30 -10.13
CA LEU A 448 -33.24 5.17 -9.72
C LEU A 448 -31.97 4.92 -10.54
N LYS A 449 -31.50 3.67 -10.60
CA LYS A 449 -30.31 3.29 -11.38
C LYS A 449 -30.44 3.59 -12.86
N GLN A 450 -31.62 3.42 -13.45
CA GLN A 450 -31.85 3.74 -14.86
C GLN A 450 -31.84 5.25 -15.12
N GLU A 451 -32.41 6.05 -14.22
CA GLU A 451 -32.45 7.50 -14.39
C GLU A 451 -31.06 8.13 -14.20
N LEU A 452 -30.31 7.68 -13.19
CA LEU A 452 -28.91 8.06 -13.01
C LEU A 452 -28.04 7.67 -14.22
N ALA A 453 -28.26 6.47 -14.78
CA ALA A 453 -27.55 6.05 -16.00
C ALA A 453 -27.87 6.97 -17.19
N LYS A 454 -29.13 7.37 -17.39
CA LYS A 454 -29.49 8.33 -18.45
C LYS A 454 -28.87 9.69 -18.20
N ARG A 455 -28.94 10.19 -16.97
CA ARG A 455 -28.37 11.47 -16.55
C ARG A 455 -26.86 11.50 -16.79
N PHE A 456 -26.16 10.42 -16.50
CA PHE A 456 -24.73 10.25 -16.78
C PHE A 456 -24.41 10.34 -18.28
N ILE A 457 -25.17 9.66 -19.15
CA ILE A 457 -24.99 9.75 -20.60
C ILE A 457 -25.29 11.17 -21.12
N VAL A 458 -26.35 11.81 -20.63
CA VAL A 458 -26.71 13.18 -21.02
C VAL A 458 -25.64 14.18 -20.58
N GLY A 459 -25.12 14.05 -19.36
CA GLY A 459 -23.98 14.85 -18.87
C GLY A 459 -22.75 14.71 -19.77
N ALA A 460 -22.43 13.47 -20.18
CA ALA A 460 -21.34 13.20 -21.11
C ALA A 460 -21.54 13.88 -22.47
N SER A 461 -22.77 13.90 -22.99
CA SER A 461 -23.12 14.54 -24.26
C SER A 461 -22.98 16.06 -24.25
N ARG A 462 -23.17 16.67 -23.08
CA ARG A 462 -23.07 18.12 -22.87
C ARG A 462 -21.65 18.57 -22.51
N GLY A 463 -20.75 17.63 -22.25
CA GLY A 463 -19.41 17.92 -21.73
C GLY A 463 -19.43 18.44 -20.29
N ASP A 464 -20.46 18.09 -19.51
CA ASP A 464 -20.59 18.54 -18.12
C ASP A 464 -19.83 17.58 -17.18
N LEU A 465 -18.59 17.95 -16.86
CA LEU A 465 -17.73 17.15 -15.98
C LEU A 465 -18.27 17.06 -14.56
N LYS A 466 -18.91 18.12 -14.05
CA LYS A 466 -19.44 18.15 -12.68
C LYS A 466 -20.61 17.16 -12.56
N GLU A 467 -21.46 17.12 -13.58
CA GLU A 467 -22.56 16.17 -13.68
C GLU A 467 -22.06 14.72 -13.74
N LEU A 468 -20.97 14.45 -14.50
CA LEU A 468 -20.34 13.13 -14.51
C LEU A 468 -19.80 12.74 -13.13
N MET A 469 -19.08 13.64 -12.47
CA MET A 469 -18.54 13.42 -11.12
C MET A 469 -19.67 13.16 -10.13
N TRP A 470 -20.76 13.92 -10.20
CA TRP A 470 -21.93 13.75 -9.35
C TRP A 470 -22.59 12.37 -9.56
N CYS A 471 -22.78 11.95 -10.80
CA CYS A 471 -23.32 10.62 -11.12
C CYS A 471 -22.40 9.49 -10.60
N LEU A 472 -21.08 9.62 -10.75
CA LEU A 472 -20.12 8.65 -10.21
C LEU A 472 -20.16 8.62 -8.67
N ALA A 473 -20.33 9.77 -8.02
CA ALA A 473 -20.53 9.87 -6.59
C ALA A 473 -21.85 9.22 -6.14
N HIS A 474 -22.78 8.92 -7.04
CA HIS A 474 -24.00 8.14 -6.77
C HIS A 474 -23.89 6.66 -7.16
N GLY A 475 -22.67 6.18 -7.45
CA GLY A 475 -22.41 4.77 -7.74
C GLY A 475 -22.79 4.32 -9.15
N VAL A 476 -22.95 5.25 -10.10
CA VAL A 476 -23.11 4.90 -11.52
C VAL A 476 -21.86 4.19 -12.02
N ASP A 477 -22.03 3.03 -12.65
CA ASP A 477 -20.93 2.35 -13.34
C ASP A 477 -20.44 3.22 -14.51
N VAL A 478 -19.14 3.51 -14.54
CA VAL A 478 -18.51 4.28 -15.63
C VAL A 478 -18.75 3.66 -17.01
N ASN A 479 -18.95 2.34 -17.06
CA ASN A 479 -19.22 1.57 -18.27
C ASN A 479 -20.71 1.31 -18.50
N VAL A 480 -21.59 2.00 -17.77
CA VAL A 480 -23.03 1.89 -17.95
C VAL A 480 -23.41 2.19 -19.39
N ARG A 481 -24.32 1.38 -19.91
CA ARG A 481 -24.86 1.53 -21.26
C ARG A 481 -26.29 1.99 -21.12
N ALA A 482 -26.56 3.21 -21.58
CA ALA A 482 -27.89 3.79 -21.52
C ALA A 482 -28.19 4.55 -22.82
N GLY A 483 -29.49 4.72 -23.10
CA GLY A 483 -29.98 5.28 -24.35
C GLY A 483 -30.29 4.24 -25.43
N GLU A 484 -30.91 4.69 -26.52
CA GLU A 484 -31.47 3.81 -27.55
C GLU A 484 -30.40 2.99 -28.28
N GLN A 485 -29.18 3.51 -28.39
CA GLN A 485 -28.06 2.89 -29.10
C GLN A 485 -27.14 2.06 -28.19
N ASN A 486 -27.49 1.88 -26.92
CA ASN A 486 -26.68 1.16 -25.93
C ASN A 486 -25.23 1.69 -25.87
N GLU A 487 -25.10 3.02 -25.95
CA GLU A 487 -23.83 3.76 -25.92
C GLU A 487 -23.34 3.92 -24.48
N THR A 488 -22.02 4.00 -24.30
CA THR A 488 -21.42 4.37 -23.00
C THR A 488 -21.18 5.87 -22.96
N ALA A 489 -20.96 6.43 -21.77
CA ALA A 489 -20.61 7.84 -21.60
C ALA A 489 -19.41 8.24 -22.48
N LEU A 490 -18.43 7.34 -22.62
CA LEU A 490 -17.24 7.59 -23.43
C LEU A 490 -17.54 7.70 -24.94
N HIS A 491 -18.52 6.94 -25.47
CA HIS A 491 -18.93 7.09 -26.86
C HIS A 491 -19.53 8.47 -27.12
N VAL A 492 -20.38 8.93 -26.21
CA VAL A 492 -21.14 10.16 -26.40
C VAL A 492 -20.26 11.39 -26.14
N SER A 493 -19.36 11.35 -25.17
CA SER A 493 -18.35 12.40 -24.98
C SER A 493 -17.39 12.50 -26.16
N ALA A 494 -16.98 11.35 -26.72
CA ALA A 494 -16.12 11.29 -27.90
C ALA A 494 -16.81 11.86 -29.15
N ALA A 495 -18.09 11.51 -29.38
CA ALA A 495 -18.87 11.99 -30.51
C ALA A 495 -19.27 13.47 -30.41
N SER A 496 -19.30 14.05 -29.22
CA SER A 496 -19.64 15.46 -28.97
C SER A 496 -18.41 16.39 -28.88
N GLY A 497 -17.20 15.83 -28.86
CA GLY A 497 -15.97 16.62 -28.77
C GLY A 497 -15.54 16.99 -27.35
N ALA A 498 -16.15 16.38 -26.33
CA ALA A 498 -15.87 16.66 -24.93
C ALA A 498 -14.58 15.95 -24.46
N ALA A 499 -13.42 16.46 -24.89
CA ALA A 499 -12.11 15.88 -24.61
C ALA A 499 -11.84 15.69 -23.09
N THR A 500 -12.17 16.69 -22.27
CA THR A 500 -11.99 16.62 -20.81
C THR A 500 -12.84 15.53 -20.16
N CYS A 501 -14.06 15.32 -20.65
CA CYS A 501 -14.91 14.22 -20.19
C CYS A 501 -14.34 12.88 -20.63
N CYS A 502 -13.82 12.76 -21.85
CA CYS A 502 -13.14 11.54 -22.29
C CYS A 502 -11.97 11.19 -21.37
N ASP A 503 -11.10 12.16 -21.06
CA ASP A 503 -9.95 11.93 -20.19
C ASP A 503 -10.38 11.53 -18.77
N TYR A 504 -11.35 12.24 -18.20
CA TYR A 504 -11.89 11.90 -16.88
C TYR A 504 -12.50 10.51 -16.81
N LEU A 505 -13.30 10.13 -17.82
CA LEU A 505 -13.93 8.81 -17.92
C LEU A 505 -12.87 7.70 -18.03
N VAL A 506 -11.84 7.89 -18.86
CA VAL A 506 -10.74 6.92 -18.99
C VAL A 506 -9.99 6.75 -17.67
N VAL A 507 -9.69 7.84 -16.96
CA VAL A 507 -9.04 7.75 -15.64
C VAL A 507 -9.94 7.06 -14.62
N ASN A 508 -11.27 7.15 -14.75
CA ASN A 508 -12.24 6.41 -13.95
C ASN A 508 -12.48 4.96 -14.41
N GLY A 509 -11.78 4.48 -15.45
CA GLY A 509 -11.86 3.07 -15.89
C GLY A 509 -12.91 2.79 -16.97
N ALA A 510 -13.29 3.82 -17.74
CA ALA A 510 -14.09 3.61 -18.95
C ALA A 510 -13.35 2.69 -19.93
N SER A 511 -14.04 1.65 -20.40
CA SER A 511 -13.50 0.69 -21.34
C SER A 511 -13.42 1.28 -22.74
N LEU A 512 -12.23 1.15 -23.33
CA LEU A 512 -11.94 1.55 -24.71
C LEU A 512 -12.40 0.52 -25.75
N THR A 513 -12.84 -0.66 -25.31
CA THR A 513 -13.15 -1.81 -26.17
C THR A 513 -14.64 -2.15 -26.25
N LEU A 514 -15.48 -1.53 -25.41
CA LEU A 514 -16.93 -1.70 -25.49
C LEU A 514 -17.48 -1.07 -26.78
N THR A 515 -18.38 -1.78 -27.45
CA THR A 515 -19.03 -1.33 -28.68
C THR A 515 -20.48 -0.95 -28.46
N ASP A 516 -20.98 0.07 -29.16
CA ASP A 516 -22.40 0.42 -29.22
C ASP A 516 -23.23 -0.58 -30.05
N LYS A 517 -24.56 -0.36 -30.21
CA LYS A 517 -25.42 -1.21 -31.06
C LYS A 517 -25.01 -1.22 -32.55
N ARG A 518 -24.25 -0.22 -33.00
CA ARG A 518 -23.76 -0.10 -34.37
C ARG A 518 -22.39 -0.76 -34.55
N GLY A 519 -21.83 -1.34 -33.48
CA GLY A 519 -20.51 -1.94 -33.48
C GLY A 519 -19.36 -0.92 -33.48
N ARG A 520 -19.64 0.37 -33.18
CA ARG A 520 -18.61 1.41 -33.09
C ARG A 520 -17.91 1.33 -31.75
N LEU A 521 -16.60 1.53 -31.75
CA LEU A 521 -15.80 1.78 -30.56
C LEU A 521 -15.84 3.28 -30.19
N PRO A 522 -15.37 3.67 -28.99
CA PRO A 522 -15.34 5.08 -28.59
C PRO A 522 -14.54 5.98 -29.55
N TYR A 523 -13.42 5.50 -30.10
CA TYR A 523 -12.66 6.28 -31.09
C TYR A 523 -13.38 6.37 -32.45
N ASP A 524 -14.19 5.37 -32.83
CA ASP A 524 -15.03 5.43 -34.02
C ASP A 524 -16.16 6.46 -33.85
N ALA A 525 -16.66 6.60 -32.62
CA ALA A 525 -17.62 7.64 -32.27
C ALA A 525 -16.99 9.05 -32.39
N ALA A 526 -15.75 9.25 -31.91
CA ALA A 526 -14.99 10.49 -32.16
C ALA A 526 -14.79 10.77 -33.64
N LYS A 527 -14.43 9.75 -34.43
CA LYS A 527 -14.29 9.86 -35.89
C LYS A 527 -15.60 10.28 -36.56
N ALA A 528 -16.72 9.68 -36.15
CA ALA A 528 -18.04 10.04 -36.67
C ALA A 528 -18.46 11.47 -36.31
N GLY A 529 -18.05 11.98 -35.16
CA GLY A 529 -18.23 13.38 -34.74
C GLY A 529 -17.26 14.37 -35.38
N GLY A 530 -16.22 13.90 -36.09
CA GLY A 530 -15.21 14.76 -36.71
C GLY A 530 -14.07 15.20 -35.77
N PHE A 531 -13.94 14.59 -34.60
CA PHE A 531 -12.94 14.94 -33.58
C PHE A 531 -11.69 14.08 -33.69
N GLU A 532 -10.86 14.35 -34.69
CA GLU A 532 -9.68 13.54 -35.02
C GLU A 532 -8.64 13.50 -33.87
N THR A 533 -8.44 14.60 -33.14
CA THR A 533 -7.53 14.63 -31.98
C THR A 533 -7.97 13.64 -30.89
N ILE A 534 -9.26 13.66 -30.53
CA ILE A 534 -9.80 12.75 -29.49
C ILE A 534 -9.68 11.30 -29.95
N LYS A 535 -10.00 11.02 -31.22
CA LYS A 535 -9.83 9.69 -31.81
C LYS A 535 -8.38 9.21 -31.67
N LEU A 536 -7.40 10.03 -32.06
CA LEU A 536 -5.98 9.66 -31.95
C LEU A 536 -5.56 9.40 -30.50
N THR A 537 -5.97 10.26 -29.56
CA THR A 537 -5.70 10.07 -28.13
C THR A 537 -6.30 8.76 -27.61
N LEU A 538 -7.56 8.45 -27.94
CA LEU A 538 -8.21 7.22 -27.51
C LEU A 538 -7.55 5.97 -28.14
N MET A 539 -7.16 6.04 -29.42
CA MET A 539 -6.42 4.95 -30.07
C MET A 539 -5.05 4.71 -29.41
N GLN A 540 -4.33 5.77 -29.07
CA GLN A 540 -3.06 5.68 -28.37
C GLN A 540 -3.23 5.04 -26.99
N LYS A 541 -4.22 5.49 -26.20
CA LYS A 541 -4.52 4.91 -24.88
C LYS A 541 -4.91 3.42 -24.98
N MET A 542 -5.71 3.04 -25.99
CA MET A 542 -6.09 1.64 -26.22
C MET A 542 -4.87 0.76 -26.58
N SER A 543 -3.94 1.27 -27.39
CA SER A 543 -2.72 0.54 -27.73
C SER A 543 -1.80 0.30 -26.52
N LEU A 544 -1.78 1.24 -25.56
CA LEU A 544 -1.02 1.12 -24.33
C LEU A 544 -1.63 0.07 -23.38
N GLU A 545 -2.96 0.00 -23.28
CA GLU A 545 -3.65 -1.03 -22.49
C GLU A 545 -3.35 -2.44 -23.00
N GLN A 546 -3.39 -2.64 -24.33
CA GLN A 546 -3.09 -3.93 -24.97
C GLN A 546 -1.64 -4.41 -24.77
N TYR A 547 -0.70 -3.51 -24.47
CA TYR A 547 0.70 -3.86 -24.21
C TYR A 547 0.96 -4.20 -22.72
N GLN A 548 0.06 -3.78 -21.83
CA GLN A 548 0.19 -3.98 -20.38
C GLN A 548 -0.57 -5.23 -19.87
N SER A 549 -1.52 -5.73 -20.65
CA SER A 549 -2.26 -6.99 -20.45
C SER A 549 -1.61 -8.15 -21.20
#